data_AF-A0A672HK93-F1
#
_entry.id   AF-A0A672HK93-F1
#
_cell.length_a   1.000
_cell.length_b   1.000
_cell.length_c   1.000
_cell.angle_alpha   90.00
_cell.angle_beta   90.00
_cell.angle_gamma   90.00
#
_symmetry.space_group_name_H-M   'P 1'
#
loop_
_entity.id
_entity.type
_entity.pdbx_description
1 polymer ?
#
loop_
_entity_poly.entity_id
_entity_poly.type
_entity_poly.pdbx_seq_one_letter_code
_entity_poly.pdbx_strand_id
1 'polypeptide(L)'
;MVSWNVVLLVVCGLPATVLGCDWLQRYGRLNNDSLTLLKRMGKNITNREPPVHFPYPLYQHIRHDEIQLVFIRETLELILDLYHHDNLSSAGWDAVMSEHFQISIHRQIEELGRCTKHSTNRKLRRYFGKLKRRTLGSSGGSKESWELLWKQTKEHLCQLELLVNHMTPQLSWAVQINKTDKRTK
;
A
#
# COMPACT_ATOMS: atom_id res chain seq x y z
N MET A 1 -16.66 -19.71 61.09
CA MET A 1 -15.56 -19.61 60.10
C MET A 1 -16.18 -19.23 58.77
N VAL A 2 -16.09 -17.96 58.37
CA VAL A 2 -16.72 -17.45 57.14
C VAL A 2 -15.74 -17.69 56.00
N SER A 3 -16.11 -18.57 55.08
CA SER A 3 -15.30 -18.92 53.91
C SER A 3 -15.33 -17.79 52.90
N TRP A 4 -14.17 -17.22 52.61
CA TRP A 4 -14.00 -16.11 51.67
C TRP A 4 -13.86 -16.71 50.26
N ASN A 5 -14.90 -16.60 49.44
CA ASN A 5 -14.79 -16.92 48.01
C ASN A 5 -13.96 -15.82 47.34
N VAL A 6 -12.69 -16.12 47.07
CA VAL A 6 -11.82 -15.27 46.23
C VAL A 6 -12.24 -15.51 44.78
N VAL A 7 -13.01 -14.57 44.22
CA VAL A 7 -13.26 -14.52 42.77
C VAL A 7 -11.99 -14.02 42.11
N LEU A 8 -11.23 -14.95 41.52
CA LEU A 8 -10.12 -14.62 40.62
C LEU A 8 -10.70 -14.05 39.32
N LEU A 9 -10.77 -12.72 39.24
CA LEU A 9 -10.93 -12.02 37.97
C LEU A 9 -9.67 -12.27 37.14
N VAL A 10 -9.71 -13.29 36.30
CA VAL A 10 -8.74 -13.49 35.23
C VAL A 10 -8.93 -12.33 34.26
N VAL A 11 -8.21 -11.23 34.49
CA VAL A 11 -8.01 -10.21 33.47
C VAL A 11 -7.13 -10.86 32.41
N CYS A 12 -7.78 -11.47 31.43
CA CYS A 12 -7.12 -11.88 30.21
C CYS A 12 -6.66 -10.60 29.52
N GLY A 13 -5.44 -10.18 29.83
CA GLY A 13 -4.76 -9.13 29.10
C GLY A 13 -4.58 -9.63 27.68
N LEU A 14 -5.57 -9.37 26.83
CA LEU A 14 -5.39 -9.46 25.39
C LEU A 14 -4.15 -8.61 25.09
N PRO A 15 -3.05 -9.19 24.60
CA PRO A 15 -1.94 -8.36 24.19
C PRO A 15 -2.50 -7.42 23.12
N ALA A 16 -2.24 -6.13 23.27
CA ALA A 16 -2.58 -5.12 22.29
C ALA A 16 -1.71 -5.32 21.03
N THR A 17 -1.86 -6.48 20.39
CA THR A 17 -1.37 -6.73 19.05
C THR A 17 -2.35 -6.04 18.13
N VAL A 18 -1.85 -5.32 17.12
CA VAL A 18 -2.26 -5.21 15.69
C VAL A 18 -3.72 -5.53 15.27
N LEU A 19 -4.46 -6.36 15.99
CA LEU A 19 -5.91 -6.60 15.97
C LEU A 19 -6.79 -5.35 16.04
N GLY A 20 -6.28 -4.19 16.46
CA GLY A 20 -7.06 -2.95 16.59
C GLY A 20 -7.18 -2.10 15.31
N CYS A 21 -6.48 -2.43 14.23
CA CYS A 21 -6.56 -1.65 12.99
C CYS A 21 -7.55 -2.26 11.99
N ASP A 22 -8.80 -1.80 12.01
CA ASP A 22 -9.88 -2.24 11.10
C ASP A 22 -9.52 -2.12 9.61
N TRP A 23 -8.56 -1.24 9.28
CA TRP A 23 -8.05 -1.07 7.93
C TRP A 23 -7.47 -2.37 7.36
N LEU A 24 -6.74 -3.17 8.17
CA LEU A 24 -6.11 -4.42 7.71
C LEU A 24 -7.14 -5.41 7.17
N GLN A 25 -8.31 -5.51 7.81
CA GLN A 25 -9.37 -6.43 7.38
C GLN A 25 -9.98 -6.05 6.02
N ARG A 26 -9.90 -4.76 5.66
CA ARG A 26 -10.49 -4.21 4.43
C ARG A 26 -9.47 -3.96 3.34
N TYR A 27 -8.18 -4.05 3.67
CA TYR A 27 -7.09 -3.67 2.77
C TYR A 27 -7.17 -4.36 1.41
N GLY A 28 -7.44 -5.66 1.35
CA GLY A 28 -7.54 -6.38 0.08
C GLY A 28 -8.54 -5.75 -0.88
N ARG A 29 -9.70 -5.30 -0.37
CA ARG A 29 -10.70 -4.58 -1.19
C ARG A 29 -10.18 -3.19 -1.60
N LEU A 30 -9.66 -2.42 -0.65
CA LEU A 30 -9.15 -1.05 -0.88
C LEU A 30 -8.00 -1.02 -1.89
N ASN A 31 -7.08 -1.98 -1.80
CA ASN A 31 -5.97 -2.12 -2.75
C ASN A 31 -6.46 -2.55 -4.13
N ASN A 32 -7.43 -3.47 -4.19
CA ASN A 32 -8.02 -3.90 -5.46
C ASN A 32 -8.77 -2.75 -6.16
N ASP A 33 -9.51 -1.93 -5.42
CA ASP A 33 -10.18 -0.74 -5.94
C ASP A 33 -9.14 0.25 -6.52
N SER A 34 -8.07 0.50 -5.77
CA SER A 34 -6.96 1.36 -6.19
C SER A 34 -6.25 0.84 -7.45
N LEU A 35 -5.94 -0.47 -7.50
CA LEU A 35 -5.34 -1.12 -8.68
C LEU A 35 -6.26 -1.08 -9.89
N THR A 36 -7.58 -1.19 -9.69
CA THR A 36 -8.58 -1.12 -10.76
C THR A 36 -8.64 0.28 -11.35
N LEU A 37 -8.66 1.31 -10.50
CA LEU A 37 -8.60 2.71 -10.93
C LEU A 37 -7.29 3.01 -11.67
N LEU A 38 -6.15 2.57 -11.11
CA LEU A 38 -4.83 2.69 -11.75
C LEU A 38 -4.82 2.07 -13.15
N LYS A 39 -5.35 0.85 -13.32
CA LYS A 39 -5.44 0.21 -14.64
C LYS A 39 -6.35 0.94 -15.62
N ARG A 40 -7.44 1.54 -15.13
CA ARG A 40 -8.40 2.27 -15.98
C ARG A 40 -7.86 3.61 -16.47
N MET A 41 -7.08 4.32 -15.66
CA MET A 41 -6.42 5.57 -16.07
C MET A 41 -5.31 5.30 -17.10
N GLY A 42 -4.51 4.24 -16.91
CA GLY A 42 -3.41 3.87 -17.81
C GLY A 42 -3.77 2.71 -18.76
N LYS A 43 -4.49 2.99 -19.86
CA LYS A 43 -4.96 1.96 -20.82
C LYS A 43 -3.84 1.35 -21.66
N ASN A 44 -2.96 2.18 -22.21
CA ASN A 44 -1.78 1.76 -22.98
C ASN A 44 -0.54 2.16 -22.20
N ILE A 45 0.26 1.17 -21.82
CA ILE A 45 1.48 1.38 -21.05
C ILE A 45 2.67 1.00 -21.94
N THR A 46 3.67 1.89 -22.03
CA THR A 46 4.92 1.65 -22.74
C THR A 46 5.59 0.33 -22.34
N ASN A 47 6.32 -0.29 -23.27
CA ASN A 47 7.17 -1.45 -22.98
C ASN A 47 8.50 -1.09 -22.30
N ARG A 48 8.85 0.21 -22.25
CA ARG A 48 10.10 0.66 -21.60
C ARG A 48 10.12 0.34 -20.11
N GLU A 49 11.32 0.10 -19.58
CA GLU A 49 11.52 -0.11 -18.15
C GLU A 49 11.72 1.22 -17.40
N PRO A 50 11.25 1.32 -16.15
CA PRO A 50 11.49 2.51 -15.34
C PRO A 50 13.00 2.74 -15.08
N PRO A 51 13.46 4.00 -15.07
CA PRO A 51 14.89 4.33 -14.95
C PRO A 51 15.46 4.11 -13.54
N VAL A 52 14.63 3.68 -12.60
CA VAL A 52 15.01 3.38 -11.21
C VAL A 52 14.47 1.99 -10.89
N HIS A 53 15.37 1.08 -10.50
CA HIS A 53 14.98 -0.26 -10.07
C HIS A 53 14.08 -0.20 -8.83
N PHE A 54 13.10 -1.10 -8.80
CA PHE A 54 12.18 -1.23 -7.68
C PHE A 54 12.94 -1.61 -6.39
N PRO A 55 12.60 -1.04 -5.22
CA PRO A 55 13.39 -1.18 -4.01
C PRO A 55 12.98 -2.42 -3.21
N TYR A 56 13.02 -3.61 -3.83
CA TYR A 56 12.67 -4.89 -3.16
C TYR A 56 13.32 -5.10 -1.79
N PRO A 57 14.60 -4.74 -1.56
CA PRO A 57 15.20 -4.89 -0.24
C PRO A 57 14.48 -4.07 0.84
N LEU A 58 13.86 -2.93 0.51
CA LEU A 58 13.08 -2.18 1.51
C LEU A 58 11.85 -2.96 1.96
N TYR A 59 11.18 -3.67 1.06
CA TYR A 59 10.00 -4.47 1.38
C TYR A 59 10.34 -5.75 2.15
N GLN A 60 11.46 -6.40 1.83
CA GLN A 60 11.86 -7.68 2.42
C GLN A 60 12.40 -7.56 3.85
N HIS A 61 12.99 -6.42 4.21
CA HIS A 61 13.72 -6.27 5.48
C HIS A 61 12.89 -5.62 6.60
N ILE A 62 11.63 -5.27 6.35
CA ILE A 62 10.78 -4.67 7.39
C ILE A 62 10.18 -5.79 8.23
N ARG A 63 10.61 -5.82 9.49
CA ARG A 63 10.11 -6.75 10.51
C ARG A 63 9.22 -6.00 11.49
N HIS A 64 8.29 -6.72 12.09
CA HIS A 64 7.28 -6.24 13.05
C HIS A 64 6.14 -5.44 12.41
N ASP A 65 4.93 -5.87 12.71
CA ASP A 65 3.69 -5.38 12.11
C ASP A 65 3.47 -3.86 12.30
N GLU A 66 3.80 -3.30 13.47
CA GLU A 66 3.69 -1.84 13.71
C GLU A 66 4.60 -1.04 12.76
N ILE A 67 5.82 -1.53 12.51
CA ILE A 67 6.78 -0.90 11.59
C ILE A 67 6.31 -1.10 10.13
N GLN A 68 5.68 -2.24 9.83
CA GLN A 68 5.09 -2.51 8.52
C GLN A 68 3.91 -1.59 8.22
N LEU A 69 2.99 -1.36 9.15
CA LEU A 69 1.86 -0.44 8.97
C LEU A 69 2.33 1.00 8.74
N VAL A 70 3.32 1.45 9.51
CA VAL A 70 3.96 2.76 9.31
C VAL A 70 4.61 2.87 7.94
N PHE A 71 5.33 1.83 7.50
CA PHE A 71 5.94 1.79 6.18
C PHE A 71 4.91 1.79 5.05
N ILE A 72 3.80 1.06 5.20
CA ILE A 72 2.71 1.05 4.23
C ILE A 72 2.14 2.46 4.07
N ARG A 73 1.81 3.11 5.20
CA ARG A 73 1.27 4.46 5.18
C ARG A 73 2.20 5.44 4.46
N GLU A 74 3.49 5.45 4.82
CA GLU A 74 4.47 6.34 4.19
C GLU A 74 4.64 6.03 2.69
N THR A 75 4.56 4.75 2.30
CA THR A 75 4.59 4.37 0.88
C THR A 75 3.38 4.94 0.12
N LEU A 76 2.18 4.85 0.70
CA LEU A 76 0.97 5.39 0.08
C LEU A 76 1.01 6.93 -0.01
N GLU A 77 1.52 7.60 1.03
CA GLU A 77 1.75 9.05 1.02
C GLU A 77 2.72 9.45 -0.10
N LEU A 78 3.84 8.75 -0.23
CA LEU A 78 4.82 9.03 -1.29
C LEU A 78 4.31 8.67 -2.69
N ILE A 79 3.43 7.68 -2.82
CA ILE A 79 2.69 7.42 -4.06
C ILE A 79 1.79 8.61 -4.38
N LEU A 80 0.95 9.03 -3.45
CA LEU A 80 0.03 10.16 -3.66
C LEU A 80 0.77 11.43 -4.10
N ASP A 81 1.91 11.72 -3.46
CA ASP A 81 2.80 12.85 -3.80
C ASP A 81 3.35 12.81 -5.24
N LEU A 82 3.45 11.63 -5.87
CA LEU A 82 3.82 11.53 -7.28
C LEU A 82 2.72 12.08 -8.21
N TYR A 83 1.45 11.92 -7.82
CA TYR A 83 0.28 12.29 -8.63
C TYR A 83 -0.24 13.70 -8.35
N HIS A 84 0.14 14.31 -7.23
CA HIS A 84 -0.08 15.75 -6.96
C HIS A 84 0.83 16.69 -7.79
N HIS A 85 1.50 16.20 -8.83
CA HIS A 85 2.35 17.04 -9.67
C HIS A 85 1.52 17.85 -10.67
N ASP A 86 1.85 19.14 -10.81
CA ASP A 86 1.14 20.10 -11.68
C ASP A 86 0.99 19.69 -13.16
N ASN A 87 1.78 18.71 -13.63
CA ASN A 87 1.83 18.27 -15.02
C ASN A 87 1.25 16.86 -15.22
N LEU A 88 0.40 16.35 -14.31
CA LEU A 88 -0.31 15.08 -14.51
C LEU A 88 -1.14 15.08 -15.80
N SER A 89 -1.60 16.26 -16.25
CA SER A 89 -2.27 16.45 -17.53
C SER A 89 -1.45 15.96 -18.73
N SER A 90 -0.10 16.02 -18.67
CA SER A 90 0.81 15.48 -19.70
C SER A 90 0.72 13.97 -19.85
N ALA A 91 0.17 13.25 -18.87
CA ALA A 91 -0.11 11.82 -18.98
C ALA A 91 -1.20 11.51 -20.01
N GLY A 92 -2.07 12.49 -20.31
CA GLY A 92 -3.23 12.31 -21.20
C GLY A 92 -4.23 11.27 -20.68
N TRP A 93 -4.21 11.00 -19.37
CA TRP A 93 -5.13 10.07 -18.72
C TRP A 93 -6.48 10.72 -18.42
N ASP A 94 -7.50 9.90 -18.24
CA ASP A 94 -8.82 10.35 -17.84
C ASP A 94 -8.73 11.03 -16.46
N ALA A 95 -9.12 12.31 -16.40
CA ALA A 95 -8.99 13.13 -15.20
C ALA A 95 -9.84 12.60 -14.04
N VAL A 96 -11.05 12.11 -14.33
CA VAL A 96 -11.97 11.56 -13.32
C VAL A 96 -11.41 10.27 -12.74
N MET A 97 -10.89 9.36 -13.59
CA MET A 97 -10.25 8.14 -13.11
C MET A 97 -8.98 8.43 -12.30
N SER A 98 -8.21 9.43 -12.71
CA SER A 98 -6.99 9.86 -12.00
C SER A 98 -7.30 10.48 -10.65
N GLU A 99 -8.36 11.27 -10.55
CA GLU A 99 -8.88 11.82 -9.30
C GLU A 99 -9.40 10.71 -8.38
N HIS A 100 -10.23 9.81 -8.89
CA HIS A 100 -10.74 8.68 -8.12
C HIS A 100 -9.60 7.79 -7.59
N PHE A 101 -8.55 7.57 -8.38
CA PHE A 101 -7.35 6.87 -7.91
C PHE A 101 -6.70 7.60 -6.73
N GLN A 102 -6.46 8.91 -6.85
CA GLN A 102 -5.87 9.72 -5.77
C GLN A 102 -6.75 9.69 -4.50
N ILE A 103 -8.07 9.83 -4.63
CA ILE A 103 -9.03 9.72 -3.52
C ILE A 103 -8.93 8.34 -2.85
N SER A 104 -8.83 7.26 -3.63
CA SER A 104 -8.70 5.90 -3.11
C SER A 104 -7.41 5.69 -2.31
N ILE A 105 -6.30 6.24 -2.76
CA ILE A 105 -5.03 6.22 -2.02
C ILE A 105 -5.12 7.10 -0.77
N HIS A 106 -5.64 8.32 -0.89
CA HIS A 106 -5.80 9.25 0.22
C HIS A 106 -6.64 8.65 1.35
N ARG A 107 -7.77 8.03 1.02
CA ARG A 107 -8.61 7.34 2.00
C ARG A 107 -7.86 6.25 2.77
N GLN A 108 -7.00 5.48 2.10
CA GLN A 108 -6.20 4.46 2.78
C GLN A 108 -5.19 5.08 3.75
N ILE A 109 -4.58 6.22 3.38
CA ILE A 109 -3.67 6.97 4.25
C ILE A 109 -4.41 7.46 5.51
N GLU A 110 -5.59 8.05 5.35
CA GLU A 110 -6.41 8.53 6.48
C GLU A 110 -6.81 7.39 7.42
N GLU A 111 -7.28 6.27 6.86
CA GLU A 111 -7.71 5.11 7.66
C GLU A 111 -6.53 4.47 8.41
N LEU A 112 -5.37 4.31 7.76
CA LEU A 112 -4.13 3.87 8.42
C LEU A 112 -3.67 4.85 9.49
N GLY A 113 -3.88 6.15 9.27
CA GLY A 113 -3.48 7.19 10.20
C GLY A 113 -4.17 7.12 11.55
N ARG A 114 -5.30 6.43 11.65
CA ARG A 114 -5.99 6.17 12.91
C ARG A 114 -5.30 5.13 13.79
N CYS A 115 -4.49 4.25 13.19
CA CYS A 115 -3.83 3.15 13.91
C CYS A 115 -2.29 3.21 13.83
N THR A 116 -1.72 4.20 13.14
CA THR A 116 -0.28 4.36 12.98
C THR A 116 0.17 5.75 13.38
N LYS A 117 1.36 5.83 14.00
CA LYS A 117 2.05 7.09 14.18
C LYS A 117 2.76 7.48 12.88
N HIS A 118 2.94 8.79 12.68
CA HIS A 118 3.77 9.26 11.58
C HIS A 118 5.24 8.85 11.83
N SER A 119 5.92 8.30 10.83
CA SER A 119 7.35 8.04 10.88
C SER A 119 7.98 8.28 9.51
N THR A 120 9.30 8.39 9.47
CA THR A 120 10.03 8.83 8.29
C THR A 120 11.12 7.83 7.92
N ASN A 121 10.88 7.03 6.89
CA ASN A 121 11.86 6.14 6.30
C ASN A 121 12.70 6.89 5.26
N ARG A 122 13.84 7.41 5.72
CA ARG A 122 14.78 8.17 4.88
C ARG A 122 15.20 7.43 3.59
N LYS A 123 15.30 6.09 3.63
CA LYS A 123 15.67 5.31 2.44
C LYS A 123 14.51 5.28 1.42
N LEU A 124 13.28 5.08 1.89
CA LEU A 124 12.07 5.11 1.07
C LEU A 124 11.89 6.48 0.41
N ARG A 125 11.94 7.57 1.18
CA ARG A 125 11.84 8.95 0.64
C ARG A 125 12.92 9.26 -0.38
N ARG A 126 14.17 8.82 -0.13
CA ARG A 126 15.27 8.97 -1.09
C ARG A 126 14.98 8.21 -2.39
N TYR A 127 14.43 7.00 -2.30
CA TYR A 127 14.03 6.24 -3.47
C TYR A 127 12.94 6.96 -4.27
N PHE A 128 11.84 7.39 -3.64
CA PHE A 128 10.75 8.10 -4.33
C PHE A 128 11.21 9.44 -4.92
N GLY A 129 12.07 10.18 -4.20
CA GLY A 129 12.68 11.40 -4.72
C GLY A 129 13.58 11.15 -5.95
N LYS A 130 14.34 10.04 -5.96
CA LYS A 130 15.11 9.62 -7.13
C LYS A 130 14.19 9.20 -8.28
N LEU A 131 13.13 8.44 -8.00
CA LEU A 131 12.14 8.01 -8.98
C LEU A 131 11.49 9.21 -9.66
N LYS A 132 10.92 10.14 -8.88
CA LYS A 132 10.32 11.38 -9.38
C LYS A 132 11.28 12.13 -10.31
N ARG A 133 12.50 12.41 -9.84
CA ARG A 133 13.50 13.19 -10.59
C ARG A 133 13.97 12.49 -11.87
N ARG A 134 14.20 11.18 -11.83
CA ARG A 134 14.73 10.42 -12.98
C ARG A 134 13.66 10.11 -14.02
N THR A 135 12.39 10.10 -13.63
CA THR A 135 11.27 9.77 -14.53
C THR A 135 10.59 11.02 -15.09
N LEU A 136 10.23 12.00 -14.24
CA LEU A 136 9.52 13.21 -14.67
C LEU A 136 10.47 14.38 -15.01
N GLY A 137 11.67 14.41 -14.44
CA GLY A 137 12.59 15.54 -14.61
C GLY A 137 12.03 16.86 -14.06
N SER A 138 12.55 17.99 -14.57
CA SER A 138 12.06 19.33 -14.22
C SER A 138 10.85 19.78 -15.06
N SER A 139 10.62 19.17 -16.22
CA SER A 139 9.49 19.50 -17.11
C SER A 139 8.18 18.80 -16.74
N GLY A 140 8.15 17.99 -15.68
CA GLY A 140 6.95 17.26 -15.26
C GLY A 140 6.60 16.03 -16.10
N GLY A 141 7.53 15.59 -16.97
CA GLY A 141 7.48 14.33 -17.71
C GLY A 141 6.62 14.35 -18.98
N SER A 142 6.94 13.44 -19.90
CA SER A 142 6.08 13.14 -21.05
C SER A 142 4.99 12.14 -20.65
N LYS A 143 4.07 11.83 -21.58
CA LYS A 143 3.14 10.72 -21.43
C LYS A 143 3.85 9.41 -21.06
N GLU A 144 4.93 9.09 -21.76
CA GLU A 144 5.71 7.88 -21.50
C GLU A 144 6.35 7.91 -20.10
N SER A 145 6.81 9.06 -19.61
CA SER A 145 7.31 9.20 -18.24
C SER A 145 6.24 8.82 -17.20
N TRP A 146 5.00 9.26 -17.41
CA TRP A 146 3.88 8.91 -16.53
C TRP A 146 3.54 7.43 -16.59
N GLU A 147 3.61 6.80 -17.76
CA GLU A 147 3.46 5.35 -17.90
C GLU A 147 4.55 4.55 -17.15
N LEU A 148 5.78 5.09 -17.02
CA LEU A 148 6.82 4.49 -16.20
C LEU A 148 6.54 4.63 -14.69
N LEU A 149 5.98 5.77 -14.24
CA LEU A 149 5.52 5.93 -12.86
C LEU A 149 4.34 5.01 -12.55
N TRP A 150 3.43 4.82 -13.50
CA TRP A 150 2.32 3.88 -13.38
C TRP A 150 2.84 2.46 -13.08
N LYS A 151 3.89 2.01 -13.79
CA LYS A 151 4.49 0.69 -13.54
C LYS A 151 5.05 0.56 -12.13
N GLN A 152 5.80 1.56 -11.67
CA GLN A 152 6.36 1.56 -10.31
C GLN A 152 5.25 1.61 -9.25
N THR A 153 4.23 2.43 -9.46
CA THR A 153 3.06 2.53 -8.57
C THR A 153 2.34 1.19 -8.45
N LYS A 154 2.07 0.53 -9.59
CA LYS A 154 1.47 -0.79 -9.62
C LYS A 154 2.29 -1.80 -8.83
N GLU A 155 3.61 -1.83 -9.03
CA GLU A 155 4.50 -2.74 -8.30
C GLU A 155 4.48 -2.46 -6.79
N HIS A 156 4.49 -1.19 -6.37
CA HIS A 156 4.36 -0.85 -4.96
C HIS A 156 3.06 -1.38 -4.36
N LEU A 157 1.91 -1.15 -5.00
CA LEU A 157 0.62 -1.65 -4.52
C LEU A 157 0.56 -3.19 -4.44
N CYS A 158 1.19 -3.90 -5.38
CA CYS A 158 1.31 -5.35 -5.33
C CYS A 158 2.22 -5.82 -4.17
N GLN A 159 3.35 -5.17 -3.94
CA GLN A 159 4.26 -5.53 -2.85
C GLN A 159 3.69 -5.19 -1.46
N LEU A 160 2.93 -4.09 -1.34
CA LEU A 160 2.19 -3.78 -0.12
C LEU A 160 1.15 -4.85 0.20
N GLU A 161 0.50 -5.44 -0.81
CA GLU A 161 -0.40 -6.56 -0.62
C GLU A 161 0.28 -7.82 -0.13
N LEU A 162 1.45 -8.14 -0.67
CA LEU A 162 2.26 -9.22 -0.12
C LEU A 162 2.61 -8.93 1.35
N LEU A 163 3.00 -7.71 1.68
CA LEU A 163 3.34 -7.33 3.05
C LEU A 163 2.15 -7.50 4.02
N VAL A 164 0.97 -7.00 3.64
CA VAL A 164 -0.26 -7.15 4.45
C VAL A 164 -0.65 -8.60 4.62
N ASN A 165 -0.55 -9.42 3.56
CA ASN A 165 -0.88 -10.84 3.65
C ASN A 165 0.03 -11.60 4.64
N HIS A 166 1.29 -11.16 4.83
CA HIS A 166 2.16 -11.73 5.86
C HIS A 166 1.78 -11.28 7.28
N MET A 167 1.24 -10.06 7.45
CA MET A 167 0.74 -9.56 8.74
C MET A 167 -0.57 -10.21 9.19
N THR A 168 -1.38 -10.71 8.26
CA THR A 168 -2.67 -11.34 8.56
C THR A 168 -2.67 -12.83 8.21
N PRO A 169 -2.00 -13.71 9.00
CA PRO A 169 -1.96 -15.15 8.74
C PRO A 169 -3.35 -15.80 8.65
N GLN A 170 -4.36 -15.21 9.32
CA GLN A 170 -5.75 -15.63 9.32
C GLN A 170 -6.45 -15.48 7.94
N LEU A 171 -5.83 -14.84 6.95
CA LEU A 171 -6.33 -14.77 5.57
C LEU A 171 -5.54 -15.71 4.62
N SER A 172 -4.41 -16.27 5.06
CA SER A 172 -3.57 -17.16 4.23
C SER A 172 -4.25 -18.50 3.93
N TRP A 173 -5.01 -19.06 4.88
CA TRP A 173 -5.74 -20.31 4.67
C TRP A 173 -6.91 -20.17 3.69
N ALA A 174 -7.60 -19.02 3.68
CA ALA A 174 -8.70 -18.75 2.76
C ALA A 174 -8.24 -18.58 1.30
N VAL A 175 -7.05 -17.99 1.09
CA VAL A 175 -6.42 -17.89 -0.24
C VAL A 175 -5.93 -19.24 -0.74
N GLN A 176 -5.40 -20.10 0.14
CA GLN A 176 -5.00 -21.47 -0.21
C GLN A 176 -6.20 -22.32 -0.68
N ILE A 177 -7.34 -22.27 0.03
CA ILE A 177 -8.56 -23.04 -0.30
C ILE A 177 -9.12 -22.65 -1.69
N ASN A 178 -9.14 -21.36 -2.01
CA ASN A 178 -9.66 -20.89 -3.31
C ASN A 178 -8.72 -21.24 -4.49
N LYS A 179 -7.42 -21.44 -4.22
CA LYS A 179 -6.45 -21.94 -5.20
C LYS A 179 -6.56 -23.44 -5.46
N THR A 180 -6.93 -24.23 -4.44
CA THR A 180 -7.18 -25.68 -4.60
C THR A 180 -8.49 -25.95 -5.33
N ASP A 181 -9.56 -25.17 -5.07
CA ASP A 181 -10.86 -25.37 -5.72
C ASP A 181 -10.82 -25.08 -7.24
N LYS A 182 -10.05 -24.07 -7.65
CA LYS A 182 -9.85 -23.74 -9.08
C LYS A 182 -8.93 -24.69 -9.85
N ARG A 183 -8.31 -25.69 -9.20
CA ARG A 183 -7.46 -26.69 -9.85
C ARG A 183 -8.18 -28.05 -10.04
N THR A 184 -9.44 -28.15 -9.58
CA THR A 184 -10.30 -29.34 -9.65
C THR A 184 -11.55 -29.16 -10.52
N LYS A 185 -11.56 -28.18 -11.43
CA LYS A 185 -12.55 -28.07 -12.51
C LYS A 185 -11.88 -27.92 -13.85
#